data_AF-A0A8J4DH10-F1
#
_entry.id   AF-A0A8J4DH10-F1
#
_cell.length_a   1.000
_cell.length_b   1.000
_cell.length_c   1.000
_cell.angle_alpha   90.00
_cell.angle_beta   90.00
_cell.angle_gamma   90.00
#
_symmetry.space_group_name_H-M   'P 1'
#
loop_
_entity.id
_entity.type
_entity.pdbx_description
1 polymer ?
#
loop_
_entity_poly.entity_id
_entity_poly.type
_entity_poly.pdbx_seq_one_letter_code
_entity_poly.pdbx_strand_id
1 'polypeptide(L)'
;MAAVKLTPAEEEAIIKQRYLTQMTVPKGNLPLKVLTKKFLQLLEQLDKGPEAEAEVARLHREFLREAAQTELHTKKLRAICEANTREQESYTRKQQELEAAIEQTKRDIEEKKLELQRAKVLLGQNQQYEVLRHQIMEHPSREVTQQAIDAELQLMAEAKSEGARVAQLMERRRKQFSLLFYVIEELQRTADTTAEELAGRDGMEVDE
;
A
#
# COMPACT_ATOMS: atom_id res chain seq x y z
N MET A 1 27.63 -71.31 -9.51
CA MET A 1 27.62 -69.90 -9.98
C MET A 1 27.53 -69.01 -8.76
N ALA A 2 28.54 -68.18 -8.53
CA ALA A 2 28.55 -67.26 -7.40
C ALA A 2 27.45 -66.20 -7.60
N ALA A 3 26.59 -66.01 -6.60
CA ALA A 3 25.58 -64.96 -6.64
C ALA A 3 26.30 -63.60 -6.60
N VAL A 4 26.18 -62.83 -7.68
CA VAL A 4 26.62 -61.43 -7.73
C VAL A 4 25.79 -60.68 -6.69
N LYS A 5 26.42 -60.26 -5.59
CA LYS A 5 25.78 -59.43 -4.57
C LYS A 5 25.73 -58.00 -5.12
N LEU A 6 24.54 -57.52 -5.41
CA LEU A 6 24.30 -56.12 -5.77
C LEU A 6 24.43 -55.23 -4.54
N THR A 7 24.87 -54.00 -4.75
CA THR A 7 24.87 -52.97 -3.70
C THR A 7 23.45 -52.46 -3.46
N PRO A 8 23.14 -51.92 -2.26
CA PRO A 8 21.80 -51.39 -1.95
C PRO A 8 21.33 -50.30 -2.92
N ALA A 9 22.25 -49.48 -3.43
CA ALA A 9 21.95 -48.43 -4.41
C ALA A 9 21.58 -49.01 -5.80
N GLU A 10 22.23 -50.09 -6.22
CA GLU A 10 21.90 -50.81 -7.45
C GLU A 10 20.56 -51.53 -7.31
N GLU A 11 20.29 -52.12 -6.14
CA GLU A 11 18.99 -52.73 -5.84
C GLU A 11 17.86 -51.70 -5.88
N GLU A 12 18.05 -50.52 -5.28
CA GLU A 12 17.05 -49.46 -5.29
C GLU A 12 16.84 -48.86 -6.68
N ALA A 13 17.90 -48.71 -7.48
CA ALA A 13 17.78 -48.33 -8.88
C ALA A 13 16.96 -49.35 -9.69
N ILE A 14 17.21 -50.65 -9.48
CA ILE A 14 16.45 -51.74 -10.11
C ILE A 14 14.98 -51.73 -9.66
N ILE A 15 14.72 -51.54 -8.36
CA ILE A 15 13.36 -51.47 -7.80
C ILE A 15 12.61 -50.27 -8.38
N LYS A 16 13.23 -49.09 -8.41
CA LYS A 16 12.66 -47.86 -8.96
C LYS A 16 12.38 -48.01 -10.46
N GLN A 17 13.31 -48.60 -11.20
CA GLN A 17 13.14 -48.89 -12.62
C GLN A 17 12.00 -49.89 -12.87
N ARG A 18 11.89 -50.96 -12.05
CA ARG A 18 10.76 -51.91 -12.12
C ARG A 18 9.43 -51.28 -11.79
N TYR A 19 9.39 -50.38 -10.81
CA TYR A 19 8.19 -49.67 -10.40
C TYR A 19 7.73 -48.68 -11.49
N LEU A 20 8.65 -47.88 -12.02
CA LEU A 20 8.39 -46.87 -13.06
C LEU A 20 7.95 -47.49 -14.39
N THR A 21 8.54 -48.61 -14.77
CA THR A 21 8.18 -49.30 -16.03
C THR A 21 6.91 -50.13 -15.92
N GLN A 22 6.25 -50.16 -14.74
CA GLN A 22 5.20 -51.13 -14.42
C GLN A 22 5.61 -52.58 -14.77
N MET A 23 6.91 -52.87 -14.74
CA MET A 23 7.44 -54.23 -14.80
C MET A 23 7.30 -54.94 -13.45
N THR A 24 6.24 -54.65 -12.69
CA THR A 24 5.56 -55.70 -11.92
C THR A 24 5.47 -56.89 -12.83
N VAL A 25 6.19 -57.96 -12.48
CA VAL A 25 6.29 -59.22 -13.20
C VAL A 25 4.96 -59.44 -13.91
N PRO A 26 4.84 -59.25 -15.24
CA PRO A 26 3.60 -59.63 -15.88
C PRO A 26 3.47 -61.11 -15.49
N LYS A 27 2.31 -61.53 -15.03
CA LYS A 27 2.00 -62.95 -14.79
C LYS A 27 2.10 -63.79 -16.09
N GLY A 28 2.77 -63.29 -17.13
CA GLY A 28 3.10 -63.93 -18.39
C GLY A 28 4.60 -63.86 -18.68
N ASN A 29 5.06 -64.80 -19.51
CA ASN A 29 6.44 -64.87 -19.95
C ASN A 29 6.87 -63.60 -20.68
N LEU A 30 8.13 -63.15 -20.49
CA LEU A 30 8.71 -62.05 -21.24
C LEU A 30 8.57 -62.32 -22.76
N PRO A 31 8.11 -61.35 -23.58
CA PRO A 31 7.88 -61.55 -25.02
C PRO A 31 9.09 -62.15 -25.74
N LEU A 32 10.30 -61.62 -25.47
CA LEU A 32 11.55 -62.16 -26.02
C LEU A 32 11.81 -63.61 -25.57
N LYS A 33 11.54 -63.96 -24.31
CA LYS A 33 11.73 -65.32 -23.80
C LYS A 33 10.80 -66.31 -24.50
N VAL A 34 9.55 -65.92 -24.77
CA VAL A 34 8.59 -66.75 -25.52
C VAL A 34 9.05 -66.92 -26.96
N LEU A 35 9.47 -65.83 -27.60
CA LEU A 35 9.96 -65.85 -28.97
C LEU A 35 11.20 -66.75 -29.13
N THR A 36 12.19 -66.62 -28.23
CA THR A 36 13.38 -67.48 -28.22
C THR A 36 13.01 -68.95 -28.01
N LYS A 37 12.06 -69.25 -27.10
CA LYS A 37 11.63 -70.62 -26.87
C LYS A 37 10.98 -71.23 -28.12
N LYS A 38 10.11 -70.48 -28.81
CA LYS A 38 9.49 -70.93 -30.08
C LYS A 38 10.52 -71.11 -31.19
N PHE A 39 11.53 -70.25 -31.26
CA PHE A 39 12.64 -70.37 -32.20
C PHE A 39 13.44 -71.66 -31.96
N LEU A 40 13.82 -71.93 -30.71
CA LEU A 40 14.54 -73.16 -30.35
C LEU A 40 13.69 -74.42 -30.64
N GLN A 41 12.40 -74.39 -30.35
CA GLN A 41 11.48 -75.49 -30.68
C GLN A 41 11.37 -75.75 -32.19
N LEU A 42 11.41 -74.69 -33.02
CA LEU A 42 11.45 -74.82 -34.47
C LEU A 42 12.74 -75.50 -34.94
N LEU A 43 13.90 -75.10 -34.38
CA LEU A 43 15.19 -75.73 -34.70
C LEU A 43 15.22 -77.21 -34.33
N GLU A 44 14.71 -77.57 -33.15
CA GLU A 44 14.63 -78.96 -32.69
C GLU A 44 13.79 -79.87 -33.59
N GLN A 45 12.74 -79.36 -34.25
CA GLN A 45 11.96 -80.15 -35.21
C GLN A 45 12.62 -80.21 -36.60
N LEU A 46 13.42 -79.20 -36.95
CA LEU A 46 14.15 -79.16 -38.21
C LEU A 46 15.21 -80.28 -38.28
N ASP A 47 15.83 -80.61 -37.14
CA ASP A 47 16.84 -81.67 -37.01
C ASP A 47 16.27 -83.10 -37.19
N LYS A 48 14.95 -83.27 -37.18
CA LYS A 48 14.29 -84.60 -37.31
C LYS A 48 14.07 -85.06 -38.76
N GLY A 49 14.42 -84.22 -39.74
CA GLY A 49 14.34 -84.59 -41.16
C GLY A 49 12.91 -84.59 -41.75
N PRO A 50 12.70 -85.24 -42.92
CA PRO A 50 11.51 -85.07 -43.75
C PRO A 50 10.19 -85.54 -43.12
N GLU A 51 10.22 -86.39 -42.10
CA GLU A 51 9.01 -86.84 -41.39
C GLU A 51 8.35 -85.72 -40.55
N ALA A 52 9.07 -84.63 -40.25
CA ALA A 52 8.59 -83.53 -39.42
C ALA A 52 8.14 -82.28 -40.21
N GLU A 53 8.10 -82.33 -41.54
CA GLU A 53 7.91 -81.16 -42.41
C GLU A 53 6.61 -80.38 -42.13
N ALA A 54 5.50 -81.09 -41.86
CA ALA A 54 4.23 -80.46 -41.51
C ALA A 54 4.28 -79.71 -40.16
N GLU A 55 5.01 -80.25 -39.19
CA GLU A 55 5.16 -79.66 -37.85
C GLU A 55 6.12 -78.48 -37.87
N VAL A 56 7.20 -78.56 -38.67
CA VAL A 56 8.10 -77.44 -38.97
C VAL A 56 7.31 -76.28 -39.58
N ALA A 57 6.45 -76.53 -40.57
CA ALA A 57 5.61 -75.49 -41.17
C ALA A 57 4.61 -74.86 -40.18
N ARG A 58 4.08 -75.64 -39.24
CA ARG A 58 3.22 -75.13 -38.15
C ARG A 58 4.01 -74.23 -37.20
N LEU A 59 5.13 -74.72 -36.66
CA LEU A 59 5.98 -73.98 -35.73
C LEU A 59 6.58 -72.71 -36.35
N HIS A 60 6.93 -72.74 -37.63
CA HIS A 60 7.41 -71.56 -38.36
C HIS A 60 6.34 -70.45 -38.40
N ARG A 61 5.08 -70.80 -38.72
CA ARG A 61 3.97 -69.83 -38.69
C ARG A 61 3.72 -69.29 -37.28
N GLU A 62 3.82 -70.13 -36.25
CA GLU A 62 3.66 -69.72 -34.85
C GLU A 62 4.80 -68.82 -34.35
N PHE A 63 6.03 -69.06 -34.82
CA PHE A 63 7.18 -68.20 -34.56
C PHE A 63 7.02 -66.84 -35.22
N LEU A 64 6.65 -66.79 -36.51
CA LEU A 64 6.40 -65.53 -37.21
C LEU A 64 5.28 -64.71 -36.55
N ARG A 65 4.21 -65.37 -36.10
CA ARG A 65 3.13 -64.70 -35.34
C ARG A 65 3.65 -64.08 -34.04
N GLU A 66 4.48 -64.81 -33.30
CA GLU A 66 5.07 -64.32 -32.05
C GLU A 66 6.03 -63.15 -32.29
N ALA A 67 6.82 -63.21 -33.38
CA ALA A 67 7.73 -62.16 -33.78
C ALA A 67 6.97 -60.86 -34.09
N ALA A 68 5.90 -60.95 -34.89
CA ALA A 68 5.04 -59.82 -35.21
C ALA A 68 4.35 -59.23 -33.97
N GLN A 69 3.90 -60.08 -33.04
CA GLN A 69 3.29 -59.64 -31.79
C GLN A 69 4.29 -58.91 -30.88
N THR A 70 5.53 -59.41 -30.80
CA THR A 70 6.61 -58.77 -30.04
C THR A 70 6.99 -57.41 -30.64
N GLU A 71 7.09 -57.34 -31.98
CA GLU A 71 7.36 -56.09 -32.68
C GLU A 71 6.28 -55.03 -32.42
N LEU A 72 5.01 -55.43 -32.52
CA LEU A 72 3.87 -54.54 -32.22
C LEU A 72 3.93 -54.04 -30.77
N HIS A 73 4.26 -54.92 -29.83
CA HIS A 73 4.40 -54.56 -28.42
C HIS A 73 5.54 -53.54 -28.21
N THR A 74 6.71 -53.75 -28.83
CA THR A 74 7.82 -52.80 -28.77
C THR A 74 7.46 -51.44 -29.37
N LYS A 75 6.77 -51.41 -30.52
CA LYS A 75 6.28 -50.16 -31.13
C LYS A 75 5.30 -49.43 -30.20
N LYS A 76 4.38 -50.15 -29.58
CA LYS A 76 3.45 -49.59 -28.58
C LYS A 76 4.20 -48.97 -27.41
N LEU A 77 5.16 -49.68 -26.82
CA LEU A 77 5.94 -49.17 -25.69
C LEU A 77 6.72 -47.92 -26.07
N ARG A 78 7.34 -47.90 -27.26
CA ARG A 78 8.04 -46.71 -27.77
C ARG A 78 7.10 -45.50 -27.87
N ALA A 79 5.92 -45.68 -28.47
CA ALA A 79 4.93 -44.61 -28.59
C ALA A 79 4.46 -44.09 -27.22
N ILE A 80 4.30 -44.97 -26.23
CA ILE A 80 3.98 -44.58 -24.84
C ILE A 80 5.12 -43.78 -24.22
N CYS A 81 6.37 -44.24 -24.35
CA CYS A 81 7.53 -43.51 -23.84
C CYS A 81 7.61 -42.10 -24.45
N GLU A 82 7.47 -41.97 -25.76
CA GLU A 82 7.46 -40.67 -26.45
C GLU A 82 6.29 -39.77 -25.98
N ALA A 83 5.10 -40.34 -25.79
CA ALA A 83 3.95 -39.60 -25.26
C ALA A 83 4.21 -39.10 -23.83
N ASN A 84 4.75 -39.95 -22.96
CA ASN A 84 5.10 -39.61 -21.59
C ASN A 84 6.18 -38.52 -21.53
N THR A 85 7.19 -38.57 -22.39
CA THR A 85 8.21 -37.52 -22.48
C THR A 85 7.60 -36.18 -22.87
N ARG A 86 6.74 -36.15 -23.89
CA ARG A 86 6.02 -34.93 -24.29
C ARG A 86 5.12 -34.39 -23.17
N GLU A 87 4.45 -35.29 -22.46
CA GLU A 87 3.58 -34.91 -21.34
C GLU A 87 4.40 -34.35 -20.16
N GLN A 88 5.53 -34.96 -19.85
CA GLN A 88 6.45 -34.47 -18.82
C GLN A 88 6.97 -33.07 -19.15
N GLU A 89 7.41 -32.83 -20.39
CA GLU A 89 7.83 -31.49 -20.84
C GLU A 89 6.71 -30.46 -20.71
N SER A 90 5.47 -30.83 -21.05
CA SER A 90 4.29 -29.98 -20.89
C SER A 90 4.03 -29.63 -19.42
N TYR A 91 4.12 -30.60 -18.51
CA TYR A 91 3.97 -30.34 -17.08
C TYR A 91 5.09 -29.46 -16.53
N THR A 92 6.35 -29.68 -16.96
CA THR A 92 7.47 -28.82 -16.55
C THR A 92 7.26 -27.37 -16.98
N ARG A 93 6.77 -27.13 -18.21
CA ARG A 93 6.44 -25.77 -18.67
C ARG A 93 5.32 -25.14 -17.86
N LYS A 94 4.23 -25.86 -17.63
CA LYS A 94 3.11 -25.38 -16.80
C LYS A 94 3.54 -25.06 -15.37
N GLN A 95 4.44 -25.87 -14.80
CA GLN A 95 5.00 -25.61 -13.48
C GLN A 95 5.79 -24.30 -13.46
N GLN A 96 6.64 -24.05 -14.46
CA GLN A 96 7.39 -22.79 -14.58
C GLN A 96 6.46 -21.57 -14.75
N GLU A 97 5.41 -21.69 -15.57
CA GLU A 97 4.40 -20.65 -15.75
C GLU A 97 3.66 -20.35 -14.44
N LEU A 98 3.26 -21.39 -13.71
CA LEU A 98 2.59 -21.24 -12.42
C LEU A 98 3.50 -20.56 -11.39
N GLU A 99 4.77 -20.95 -11.33
CA GLU A 99 5.74 -20.38 -10.39
C GLU A 99 6.02 -18.90 -10.70
N ALA A 100 6.12 -18.54 -11.99
CA ALA A 100 6.21 -17.15 -12.42
C ALA A 100 4.95 -16.35 -12.05
N ALA A 101 3.75 -16.91 -12.24
CA ALA A 101 2.50 -16.27 -11.87
C ALA A 101 2.38 -16.06 -10.35
N ILE A 102 2.84 -17.03 -9.54
CA ILE A 102 2.89 -16.92 -8.07
C ILE A 102 3.81 -15.77 -7.66
N GLU A 103 5.01 -15.69 -8.23
CA GLU A 103 5.96 -14.63 -7.91
C GLU A 103 5.45 -13.25 -8.33
N GLN A 104 4.77 -13.15 -9.49
CA GLN A 104 4.12 -11.91 -9.89
C GLN A 104 3.02 -11.51 -8.90
N THR A 105 2.13 -12.45 -8.56
CA THR A 105 1.03 -12.19 -7.61
C THR A 105 1.56 -11.75 -6.24
N LYS A 106 2.66 -12.32 -5.76
CA LYS A 106 3.31 -11.88 -4.51
C LYS A 106 3.78 -10.43 -4.59
N ARG A 107 4.39 -10.03 -5.71
CA ARG A 107 4.82 -8.63 -5.93
C ARG A 107 3.63 -7.69 -5.93
N ASP A 108 2.56 -8.05 -6.64
CA ASP A 108 1.34 -7.24 -6.70
C ASP A 108 0.70 -7.07 -5.31
N ILE A 109 0.72 -8.12 -4.48
CA ILE A 109 0.25 -8.04 -3.09
C ILE A 109 1.06 -7.02 -2.28
N GLU A 110 2.40 -7.05 -2.38
CA GLU A 110 3.25 -6.11 -1.65
C GLU A 110 3.06 -4.66 -2.13
N GLU A 111 2.90 -4.46 -3.44
CA GLU A 111 2.56 -3.14 -3.99
C GLU A 111 1.22 -2.63 -3.46
N LYS A 112 0.18 -3.47 -3.48
CA LYS A 112 -1.16 -3.12 -2.98
C LYS A 112 -1.17 -2.83 -1.48
N LYS A 113 -0.33 -3.52 -0.69
CA LYS A 113 -0.15 -3.19 0.74
C LYS A 113 0.42 -1.79 0.93
N LEU A 114 1.43 -1.41 0.14
CA LEU A 114 2.03 -0.08 0.17
C LEU A 114 1.02 1.00 -0.24
N GLU A 115 0.25 0.77 -1.30
CA GLU A 115 -0.83 1.68 -1.71
C GLU A 115 -1.86 1.86 -0.59
N LEU A 116 -2.29 0.76 0.04
CA LEU A 116 -3.25 0.81 1.15
C LEU A 116 -2.71 1.60 2.34
N GLN A 117 -1.43 1.46 2.68
CA GLN A 117 -0.80 2.25 3.75
C GLN A 117 -0.83 3.75 3.42
N ARG A 118 -0.49 4.14 2.19
CA ARG A 118 -0.56 5.55 1.75
C ARG A 118 -1.99 6.08 1.81
N ALA A 119 -2.96 5.30 1.34
CA ALA A 119 -4.37 5.67 1.39
C ALA A 119 -4.87 5.89 2.83
N LYS A 120 -4.44 5.05 3.79
CA LYS A 120 -4.77 5.23 5.21
C LYS A 120 -4.21 6.53 5.79
N VAL A 121 -2.97 6.89 5.43
CA VAL A 121 -2.36 8.16 5.85
C VAL A 121 -3.19 9.34 5.32
N LEU A 122 -3.54 9.31 4.04
CA LEU A 122 -4.34 10.37 3.42
C LEU A 122 -5.73 10.48 4.04
N LEU A 123 -6.38 9.35 4.35
CA LEU A 123 -7.66 9.33 5.05
C LEU A 123 -7.53 9.98 6.45
N GLY A 124 -6.49 9.62 7.20
CA GLY A 124 -6.24 10.21 8.52
C GLY A 124 -5.98 11.72 8.45
N GLN A 125 -5.23 12.18 7.45
CA GLN A 125 -5.02 13.61 7.20
C GLN A 125 -6.32 14.32 6.84
N ASN A 126 -7.14 13.75 5.96
CA ASN A 126 -8.45 14.31 5.61
C ASN A 126 -9.37 14.43 6.82
N GLN A 127 -9.39 13.42 7.70
CA GLN A 127 -10.15 13.49 8.94
C GLN A 127 -9.66 14.61 9.85
N GLN A 128 -8.34 14.81 9.98
CA GLN A 128 -7.78 15.92 10.74
C GLN A 128 -8.15 17.28 10.13
N TYR A 129 -8.13 17.39 8.80
CA TYR A 129 -8.56 18.60 8.10
C TYR A 129 -10.04 18.90 8.31
N GLU A 130 -10.92 17.90 8.32
CA GLU A 130 -12.34 18.11 8.61
C GLU A 130 -12.57 18.57 10.06
N VAL A 131 -11.85 18.00 11.04
CA VAL A 131 -11.91 18.47 12.44
C VAL A 131 -11.47 19.93 12.54
N LEU A 132 -10.35 20.29 11.91
CA LEU A 132 -9.84 21.66 11.92
C LEU A 132 -10.81 22.60 11.19
N ARG A 133 -11.40 22.15 10.07
CA ARG A 133 -12.39 22.90 9.31
C ARG A 133 -13.61 23.22 10.17
N HIS A 134 -14.13 22.25 10.92
CA HIS A 134 -15.22 22.47 11.85
C HIS A 134 -14.87 23.52 12.91
N GLN A 135 -13.70 23.43 13.54
CA GLN A 135 -13.23 24.43 14.52
C GLN A 135 -13.10 25.83 13.90
N ILE A 136 -12.57 25.94 12.68
CA ILE A 136 -12.47 27.23 11.96
C ILE A 136 -13.86 27.80 11.70
N MET A 137 -14.84 26.96 11.35
CA MET A 137 -16.21 27.40 11.09
C MET A 137 -16.99 27.85 12.33
N GLU A 138 -16.53 27.52 13.54
CA GLU A 138 -17.08 28.09 14.78
C GLU A 138 -16.77 29.58 14.94
N HIS A 139 -15.74 30.07 14.24
CA HIS A 139 -15.35 31.47 14.25
C HIS A 139 -15.98 32.24 13.08
N PRO A 140 -16.30 33.54 13.26
CA PRO A 140 -16.82 34.38 12.18
C PRO A 140 -15.81 34.52 11.04
N SER A 141 -16.31 34.82 9.84
CA SER A 141 -15.45 35.11 8.69
C SER A 141 -14.48 36.24 9.01
N ARG A 142 -13.25 36.12 8.51
CA ARG A 142 -12.21 37.14 8.64
C ARG A 142 -12.68 38.51 8.15
N GLU A 143 -13.49 38.54 7.09
CA GLU A 143 -14.06 39.78 6.56
C GLU A 143 -14.95 40.49 7.58
N VAL A 144 -15.81 39.75 8.27
CA VAL A 144 -16.70 40.29 9.31
C VAL A 144 -15.88 40.79 10.50
N THR A 145 -14.88 40.02 10.94
CA THR A 145 -14.00 40.44 12.03
C THR A 145 -13.20 41.69 11.64
N GLN A 146 -12.73 41.79 10.40
CA GLN A 146 -11.99 42.96 9.92
C GLN A 146 -12.89 44.21 9.89
N GLN A 147 -14.13 44.09 9.40
CA GLN A 147 -15.09 45.20 9.42
C GLN A 147 -15.38 45.67 10.85
N ALA A 148 -15.51 44.76 11.82
CA ALA A 148 -15.71 45.11 13.22
C ALA A 148 -14.48 45.85 13.81
N ILE A 149 -13.27 45.40 13.49
CA ILE A 149 -12.02 46.08 13.89
C ILE A 149 -11.97 47.49 13.31
N ASP A 150 -12.26 47.64 12.01
CA ASP A 150 -12.20 48.93 11.33
C ASP A 150 -13.23 49.91 11.91
N ALA A 151 -14.44 49.45 12.23
CA ALA A 151 -15.47 50.24 12.88
C ALA A 151 -15.04 50.69 14.30
N GLU A 152 -14.48 49.79 15.11
CA GLU A 152 -14.00 50.13 16.45
C GLU A 152 -12.84 51.14 16.39
N LEU A 153 -11.92 50.99 15.43
CA LEU A 153 -10.83 51.95 15.21
C LEU A 153 -11.36 53.35 14.85
N GLN A 154 -12.42 53.44 14.06
CA GLN A 154 -13.08 54.72 13.77
C GLN A 154 -13.67 55.34 15.03
N LEU A 155 -14.42 54.57 15.82
CA LEU A 155 -14.99 55.04 17.09
C LEU A 155 -13.90 55.52 18.08
N MET A 156 -12.79 54.79 18.18
CA MET A 156 -11.66 55.20 19.00
C MET A 156 -11.03 56.52 18.51
N ALA A 157 -10.94 56.73 17.19
CA ALA A 157 -10.42 57.96 16.62
C ALA A 157 -11.35 59.15 16.91
N GLU A 158 -12.66 58.96 16.75
CA GLU A 158 -13.69 59.97 17.09
C GLU A 158 -13.64 60.33 18.57
N ALA A 159 -13.63 59.34 19.46
CA ALA A 159 -13.57 59.56 20.90
C ALA A 159 -12.29 60.30 21.34
N LYS A 160 -11.14 59.98 20.73
CA LYS A 160 -9.89 60.72 20.96
C LYS A 160 -9.99 62.18 20.50
N SER A 161 -10.60 62.43 19.35
CA SER A 161 -10.79 63.78 18.83
C SER A 161 -11.72 64.61 19.72
N GLU A 162 -12.81 64.02 20.19
CA GLU A 162 -13.76 64.67 21.10
C GLU A 162 -13.12 64.91 22.48
N GLY A 163 -12.36 63.94 23.00
CA GLY A 163 -11.56 64.11 24.21
C GLY A 163 -10.57 65.27 24.11
N ALA A 164 -9.87 65.41 22.96
CA ALA A 164 -8.99 66.54 22.71
C ALA A 164 -9.76 67.87 22.66
N ARG A 165 -10.95 67.89 22.03
CA ARG A 165 -11.82 69.07 21.96
C ARG A 165 -12.30 69.51 23.34
N VAL A 166 -12.74 68.56 24.17
CA VAL A 166 -13.16 68.81 25.55
C VAL A 166 -11.99 69.31 26.39
N ALA A 167 -10.80 68.70 26.27
CA ALA A 167 -9.61 69.15 26.97
C ALA A 167 -9.25 70.61 26.62
N GLN A 168 -9.30 70.97 25.33
CA GLN A 168 -9.10 72.36 24.89
C GLN A 168 -10.16 73.31 25.45
N LEU A 169 -11.43 72.88 25.49
CA LEU A 169 -12.51 73.68 26.05
C LEU A 169 -12.30 73.92 27.55
N MET A 170 -11.92 72.89 28.31
CA MET A 170 -11.65 72.99 29.74
C MET A 170 -10.46 73.91 30.01
N GLU A 171 -9.40 73.83 29.20
CA GLU A 171 -8.27 74.75 29.31
C GLU A 171 -8.68 76.20 29.04
N ARG A 172 -9.54 76.44 28.05
CA ARG A 172 -10.10 77.79 27.81
C ARG A 172 -10.94 78.28 28.98
N ARG A 173 -11.80 77.42 29.54
CA ARG A 173 -12.61 77.76 30.73
C ARG A 173 -11.72 78.07 31.93
N ARG A 174 -10.68 77.27 32.17
CA ARG A 174 -9.68 77.52 33.23
C ARG A 174 -9.06 78.90 33.09
N LYS A 175 -8.60 79.27 31.88
CA LYS A 175 -8.05 80.60 31.59
C LYS A 175 -9.07 81.73 31.81
N GLN A 176 -10.32 81.53 31.40
CA GLN A 176 -11.41 82.51 31.62
C GLN A 176 -11.70 82.71 33.11
N PHE A 177 -11.75 81.63 33.91
CA PHE A 177 -11.94 81.74 35.35
C PHE A 177 -10.75 82.42 36.04
N SER A 178 -9.51 82.10 35.65
CA SER A 178 -8.33 82.80 36.17
C SER A 178 -8.37 84.31 35.90
N LEU A 179 -8.81 84.72 34.71
CA LEU A 179 -8.99 86.13 34.39
C LEU A 179 -10.10 86.77 35.23
N LEU A 180 -11.23 86.08 35.41
CA LEU A 180 -12.32 86.57 36.25
C LEU A 180 -11.87 86.77 37.70
N PHE A 181 -11.13 85.79 38.27
CA PHE A 181 -10.58 85.91 39.62
C PHE A 181 -9.63 87.12 39.73
N TYR A 182 -8.76 87.32 38.74
CA TYR A 182 -7.88 88.49 38.71
C TYR A 182 -8.67 89.82 38.69
N VAL A 183 -9.71 89.92 37.86
CA VAL A 183 -10.56 91.13 37.81
C VAL A 183 -11.32 91.34 39.12
N ILE A 184 -11.79 90.28 39.77
CA ILE A 184 -12.43 90.38 41.10
C ILE A 184 -11.43 90.88 42.13
N GLU A 185 -10.21 90.34 42.17
CA GLU A 185 -9.14 90.80 43.07
C GLU A 185 -8.76 92.27 42.80
N GLU A 186 -8.67 92.67 41.54
CA GLU A 186 -8.39 94.05 41.14
C GLU A 186 -9.53 94.99 41.54
N LEU A 187 -10.79 94.60 41.30
CA LEU A 187 -11.95 95.37 41.75
C LEU A 187 -12.01 95.48 43.28
N GLN A 188 -11.73 94.41 44.02
CA GLN A 188 -11.62 94.42 45.47
C GLN A 188 -10.53 95.39 45.94
N ARG A 189 -9.33 95.32 45.33
CA ARG A 189 -8.24 96.28 45.63
C ARG A 189 -8.64 97.72 45.33
N THR A 190 -9.32 97.98 44.21
CA THR A 190 -9.80 99.33 43.89
C THR A 190 -10.89 99.80 44.85
N ALA A 191 -11.77 98.91 45.31
CA ALA A 191 -12.80 99.20 46.29
C ALA A 191 -12.19 99.48 47.68
N ASP A 192 -11.20 98.68 48.09
CA ASP A 192 -10.47 98.87 49.35
C ASP A 192 -9.68 100.19 49.32
N THR A 193 -8.98 100.48 48.22
CA THR A 193 -8.25 101.76 48.06
C THR A 193 -9.17 102.97 47.94
N THR A 194 -10.32 102.89 47.25
CA THR A 194 -11.31 103.99 47.25
C THR A 194 -11.98 104.16 48.62
N ALA A 195 -12.20 103.08 49.38
CA ALA A 195 -12.65 103.17 50.77
C ALA A 195 -11.61 103.85 51.66
N GLU A 196 -10.32 103.56 51.48
CA GLU A 196 -9.20 104.25 52.17
C GLU A 196 -9.07 105.72 51.74
N GLU A 197 -9.26 106.06 50.46
CA GLU A 197 -9.24 107.44 49.96
C GLU A 197 -10.46 108.26 50.42
N LEU A 198 -11.64 107.65 50.52
CA LEU A 198 -12.84 108.28 51.10
C LEU A 198 -12.69 108.50 52.61
N ALA A 199 -12.12 107.52 53.33
CA ALA A 199 -11.77 107.69 54.74
C ALA A 199 -10.66 108.75 54.95
N GLY A 200 -9.75 108.91 53.99
CA GLY A 200 -8.74 109.97 53.97
C GLY A 200 -9.30 111.36 53.62
N ARG A 201 -10.38 111.44 52.84
CA ARG A 201 -11.08 112.70 52.53
C ARG A 201 -11.95 113.20 53.69
N ASP A 202 -12.61 112.30 54.43
CA ASP A 202 -13.33 112.67 55.67
C ASP A 202 -12.37 113.10 56.81
N GLY A 203 -11.06 112.87 56.67
CA GLY A 203 -10.03 113.32 57.61
C GLY A 203 -9.35 114.66 57.28
N MET A 204 -9.75 115.34 56.19
CA MET A 204 -9.06 116.55 55.69
C MET A 204 -9.98 117.77 55.44
N GLU A 205 -11.11 117.86 56.15
CA GLU A 205 -11.76 119.14 56.47
C GLU A 205 -11.71 119.33 58.00
N VAL A 206 -10.70 120.08 58.45
CA VAL A 206 -10.55 120.56 59.83
C VAL A 206 -10.58 122.08 59.78
N ASP A 207 -11.20 122.68 60.81
CA ASP A 207 -11.21 124.09 61.22
C ASP A 207 -12.21 125.05 60.55
N GLU A 208 -13.35 125.24 61.23
CA GLU A 208 -13.81 126.54 61.78
C GLU A 208 -14.68 126.32 63.04
#